data_AF-A0A945CQX8-F1
#
_entry.id   AF-A0A945CQX8-F1
#
_cell.length_a   1.000
_cell.length_b   1.000
_cell.length_c   1.000
_cell.angle_alpha   90.00
_cell.angle_beta   90.00
_cell.angle_gamma   90.00
#
_symmetry.space_group_name_H-M   'P 1'
#
loop_
_entity.id
_entity.type
_entity.pdbx_description
1 polymer ?
#
loop_
_entity_poly.entity_id
_entity_poly.type
_entity_poly.pdbx_seq_one_letter_code
_entity_poly.pdbx_strand_id
1 'polypeptide(L)'
;MEEIPRLPDEHLTHAKEIVAGKRNGKSCKQCYERGYVGVNQHNMLVPCSKCVDSDAVMVEWREYVRTTPELSELYGDFFDEEEEAEEEETS
;
A
#
# COMPACT_ATOMS: atom_id res chain seq x y z
N MET A 1 -7.50 -20.27 -3.19
CA MET A 1 -7.85 -18.84 -3.24
C MET A 1 -7.58 -18.35 -1.84
N GLU A 2 -6.34 -17.95 -1.57
CA GLU A 2 -6.05 -17.27 -0.31
C GLU A 2 -6.90 -16.01 -0.24
N GLU A 3 -7.73 -15.94 0.79
CA GLU A 3 -8.57 -14.78 1.04
C GLU A 3 -7.70 -13.70 1.68
N ILE A 4 -7.34 -12.66 0.91
CA ILE A 4 -6.57 -11.53 1.45
C ILE A 4 -7.36 -10.95 2.64
N PRO A 5 -6.79 -10.91 3.85
CA PRO A 5 -7.52 -10.43 5.02
C PRO A 5 -7.88 -8.95 4.85
N ARG A 6 -9.04 -8.56 5.41
CA ARG A 6 -9.49 -7.16 5.40
C ARG A 6 -8.61 -6.35 6.36
N LEU A 7 -8.06 -5.24 5.85
CA LEU A 7 -7.21 -4.32 6.61
C LEU A 7 -8.01 -3.64 7.75
N PRO A 8 -7.53 -3.70 8.99
CA PRO A 8 -8.12 -2.94 10.10
C PRO A 8 -8.13 -1.43 9.84
N ASP A 9 -9.17 -0.74 10.32
CA ASP A 9 -9.37 0.70 10.09
C ASP A 9 -8.26 1.58 10.70
N GLU A 10 -7.57 1.07 11.74
CA GLU A 10 -6.40 1.72 12.34
C GLU A 10 -5.25 1.84 11.32
N HIS A 11 -4.91 0.74 10.65
CA HIS A 11 -3.86 0.71 9.63
C HIS A 11 -4.27 1.41 8.34
N LEU A 12 -5.57 1.40 7.99
CA LEU A 12 -6.10 2.20 6.88
C LEU A 12 -5.84 3.70 7.10
N THR A 13 -5.89 4.17 8.35
CA THR A 13 -5.59 5.57 8.65
C THR A 13 -4.13 5.87 8.35
N HIS A 14 -3.22 4.99 8.75
CA HIS A 14 -1.79 5.15 8.45
C HIS A 14 -1.50 5.11 6.93
N ALA A 15 -2.15 4.20 6.19
CA ALA A 15 -2.04 4.14 4.73
C ALA A 15 -2.45 5.47 4.06
N LYS A 16 -3.47 6.17 4.59
CA LYS A 16 -3.87 7.50 4.10
C LYS A 16 -2.76 8.54 4.31
N GLU A 17 -2.06 8.48 5.44
CA GLU A 17 -0.97 9.41 5.77
C GLU A 17 0.23 9.22 4.84
N ILE A 18 0.65 7.96 4.64
CA ILE A 18 1.70 7.58 3.68
C ILE A 18 1.39 8.16 2.29
N VAL A 19 0.18 7.87 1.78
CA VAL A 19 -0.25 8.32 0.46
C VAL A 19 -0.35 9.83 0.36
N ALA A 20 -0.76 10.53 1.42
CA ALA A 20 -0.75 11.98 1.46
C ALA A 20 0.67 12.56 1.40
N GLY A 21 1.64 11.92 2.07
CA GLY A 21 3.05 12.30 2.07
C GLY A 21 3.77 12.04 0.74
N LYS A 22 3.37 11.02 -0.02
CA LYS A 22 3.95 10.67 -1.34
C LYS A 22 3.27 11.37 -2.52
N ARG A 23 2.47 12.41 -2.26
CA ARG A 23 1.87 13.22 -3.33
C ARG A 23 2.94 14.08 -4.02
N ASN A 24 2.88 14.13 -5.34
CA ASN A 24 3.74 15.00 -6.15
C ASN A 24 3.33 16.50 -6.12
N GLY A 25 2.51 16.91 -5.16
CA GLY A 25 2.09 18.31 -4.94
C GLY A 25 1.17 18.90 -6.02
N LYS A 26 0.81 18.16 -7.07
CA LYS A 26 -0.07 18.66 -8.13
C LYS A 26 -1.54 18.57 -7.73
N SER A 27 -2.33 19.56 -8.14
CA SER A 27 -3.79 19.49 -8.03
C SER A 27 -4.29 18.36 -8.94
N CYS A 28 -4.95 17.38 -8.34
CA CYS A 28 -5.37 16.17 -9.03
C CYS A 28 -6.89 16.06 -9.06
N LYS A 29 -7.48 16.08 -10.25
CA LYS A 29 -8.93 15.94 -10.45
C LYS A 29 -9.43 14.50 -10.27
N GLN A 30 -8.54 13.52 -10.27
CA GLN A 30 -8.90 12.11 -10.13
C GLN A 30 -9.17 11.74 -8.66
N CYS A 31 -8.28 12.14 -7.76
CA CYS A 31 -8.44 11.91 -6.32
C CYS A 31 -8.96 13.14 -5.56
N TYR A 32 -9.25 14.25 -6.25
CA TYR A 32 -9.64 15.52 -5.64
C TYR A 32 -8.68 15.95 -4.52
N GLU A 33 -7.38 15.86 -4.81
CA GLU A 33 -6.31 16.25 -3.87
C GLU A 33 -6.26 15.41 -2.58
N ARG A 34 -6.93 14.24 -2.54
CA ARG A 34 -6.86 13.31 -1.40
C ARG A 34 -5.63 12.40 -1.44
N GLY A 35 -5.03 12.22 -2.62
CA GLY A 35 -3.93 11.27 -2.84
C GLY A 35 -4.40 9.84 -3.16
N TYR A 36 -5.65 9.48 -2.88
CA TYR A 36 -6.22 8.16 -3.15
C TYR A 36 -7.59 8.24 -3.83
N VAL A 37 -7.98 7.19 -4.54
CA VAL A 37 -9.28 7.12 -5.24
C VAL A 37 -10.37 6.47 -4.40
N GLY A 38 -10.00 5.61 -3.44
CA GLY A 38 -10.93 4.92 -2.55
C GLY A 38 -10.24 3.81 -1.77
N VAL A 39 -11.04 2.92 -1.20
CA VAL A 39 -10.59 1.64 -0.63
C VAL A 39 -11.18 0.50 -1.46
N ASN A 40 -10.47 -0.63 -1.52
CA ASN A 40 -10.97 -1.84 -2.16
C ASN A 40 -11.82 -2.68 -1.19
N GLN A 41 -12.26 -3.86 -1.65
CA GLN A 41 -13.09 -4.80 -0.87
C GLN A 41 -12.43 -5.28 0.43
N HIS A 42 -11.10 -5.18 0.53
CA HIS A 42 -10.31 -5.57 1.70
C HIS A 42 -9.98 -4.36 2.59
N ASN A 43 -10.66 -3.23 2.44
CA ASN A 43 -10.36 -2.00 3.17
C ASN A 43 -8.93 -1.46 2.92
N MET A 44 -8.27 -1.90 1.83
CA MET A 44 -6.96 -1.37 1.46
C MET A 44 -7.13 -0.12 0.63
N LEU A 45 -6.31 0.88 0.92
CA LEU A 45 -6.33 2.16 0.23
C LEU A 45 -5.77 2.02 -1.19
N VAL A 46 -6.47 2.58 -2.17
CA VAL A 46 -6.03 2.61 -3.56
C VAL A 46 -5.40 3.97 -3.87
N PRO A 47 -4.05 4.08 -3.90
CA PRO A 47 -3.37 5.35 -4.20
C PRO A 47 -3.68 5.84 -5.62
N CYS A 48 -3.61 7.15 -5.80
CA CYS A 48 -3.87 7.78 -7.09
C CYS A 48 -2.63 7.69 -7.99
N SER A 49 -2.65 6.82 -9.00
CA SER A 49 -1.54 6.62 -9.95
C SER A 49 -1.17 7.86 -10.78
N LYS A 50 -1.91 8.97 -10.68
CA LYS A 50 -1.60 10.24 -11.38
C LYS A 50 -0.84 11.26 -10.54
N CYS A 51 -1.08 11.28 -9.24
CA CYS A 51 -0.52 12.32 -8.37
C CYS A 51 0.22 11.78 -7.15
N VAL A 52 0.24 10.47 -6.98
CA VAL A 52 0.94 9.77 -5.92
C VAL A 52 1.87 8.79 -6.57
N ASP A 53 3.07 8.72 -6.03
CA ASP A 53 4.05 7.72 -6.39
C ASP A 53 3.67 6.39 -5.74
N SER A 54 3.02 5.51 -6.50
CA SER A 54 2.53 4.22 -5.99
C SER A 54 3.67 3.31 -5.56
N ASP A 55 4.83 3.43 -6.20
CA ASP A 55 6.02 2.66 -5.88
C ASP A 55 6.57 3.06 -4.50
N ALA A 56 6.77 4.36 -4.28
CA ALA A 56 7.18 4.88 -2.98
C ALA A 56 6.16 4.63 -1.85
N VAL A 57 4.87 4.57 -2.18
CA VAL A 57 3.82 4.16 -1.24
C VAL A 57 3.95 2.69 -0.88
N MET A 58 4.17 1.81 -1.86
CA MET A 58 4.32 0.36 -1.64
C MET A 58 5.55 0.07 -0.77
N VAL A 59 6.68 0.74 -1.02
CA VAL A 59 7.90 0.61 -0.20
C VAL A 59 7.64 0.99 1.26
N GLU A 60 7.08 2.19 1.50
CA GLU A 60 6.80 2.67 2.87
C GLU A 60 5.71 1.83 3.55
N TRP A 61 4.74 1.34 2.78
CA TRP A 61 3.71 0.41 3.27
C TRP A 61 4.29 -0.94 3.67
N ARG A 62 5.19 -1.51 2.86
CA ARG A 62 5.89 -2.76 3.16
C ARG A 62 6.72 -2.62 4.44
N GLU A 63 7.44 -1.51 4.61
CA GLU A 63 8.17 -1.22 5.86
C GLU A 63 7.23 -1.13 7.06
N TYR A 64 6.08 -0.49 6.91
CA TYR A 64 5.06 -0.40 7.97
C TYR A 64 4.51 -1.78 8.34
N VAL A 65 4.21 -2.63 7.36
CA VAL A 65 3.76 -4.01 7.56
C VAL A 65 4.84 -4.81 8.31
N ARG A 66 6.11 -4.75 7.90
CA ARG A 66 7.23 -5.45 8.54
C ARG A 66 7.48 -4.99 9.98
N THR A 67 7.26 -3.71 10.27
CA THR A 67 7.45 -3.14 11.62
C THR A 67 6.23 -3.28 12.53
N THR A 68 5.08 -3.62 11.96
CA THR A 68 3.83 -3.82 12.70
C THR A 68 3.54 -5.31 12.83
N PRO A 69 3.70 -5.93 14.01
CA PRO A 69 3.57 -7.38 14.18
C PRO A 69 2.21 -7.90 13.70
N GLU A 70 1.11 -7.18 14.00
CA GLU A 70 -0.24 -7.56 13.59
C GLU A 70 -0.40 -7.63 12.06
N LEU A 71 0.21 -6.70 11.32
CA LEU A 71 0.21 -6.70 9.87
C LEU A 71 1.21 -7.68 9.29
N SER A 72 2.37 -7.85 9.93
CA SER A 72 3.37 -8.83 9.52
C SER A 72 2.84 -10.26 9.66
N GLU A 73 2.00 -10.55 10.64
CA GLU A 73 1.35 -11.86 10.77
C GLU A 73 0.27 -12.08 9.70
N LEU A 74 -0.39 -11.00 9.24
CA LEU A 74 -1.46 -11.08 8.23
C LEU A 74 -0.94 -11.05 6.78
N TYR A 75 0.06 -10.21 6.52
CA TYR A 75 0.56 -9.87 5.19
C TYR A 75 2.07 -10.12 5.03
N GLY A 76 2.81 -10.44 6.09
CA GLY A 76 4.27 -10.62 6.01
C GLY A 76 4.65 -11.73 5.02
N ASP A 77 3.90 -12.83 5.03
CA ASP A 77 4.06 -13.95 4.10
C ASP A 77 3.91 -13.52 2.62
N PHE A 78 2.95 -12.63 2.31
CA PHE A 78 2.75 -12.07 0.96
C PHE A 78 3.94 -11.24 0.46
N PHE A 79 4.68 -10.60 1.36
CA PHE A 79 5.83 -9.76 0.99
C PHE A 79 7.16 -10.51 1.04
N ASP A 80 7.25 -11.59 1.82
CA ASP A 80 8.42 -12.48 1.88
C ASP A 80 8.50 -13.34 0.60
N GLU A 81 7.36 -13.86 0.10
CA GLU A 81 7.29 -14.59 -1.17
C GLU A 81 7.61 -13.73 -2.41
N GLU A 82 7.31 -12.43 -2.36
CA GLU A 82 7.58 -11.50 -3.49
C GLU A 82 9.08 -11.19 -3.63
N GLU A 83 9.83 -11.18 -2.52
CA GLU A 83 11.29 -10.97 -2.51
C GLU A 83 12.05 -12.17 -3.13
N GLU A 84 11.52 -13.39 -3.03
CA GLU A 84 12.12 -14.59 -3.61
C GLU A 84 11.80 -14.76 -5.11
N ALA A 85 10.68 -14.21 -5.60
CA ALA A 85 10.27 -14.31 -7.01
C ALA A 85 10.93 -13.28 -7.95
N GLU A 86 11.26 -12.08 -7.47
CA GLU A 86 11.92 -11.05 -8.31
C GLU A 86 13.39 -11.40 -8.66
N GLU A 87 14.02 -12.35 -7.96
CA GLU A 87 15.40 -12.78 -8.24
C GLU A 87 15.50 -13.86 -9.35
N GLU A 88 14.39 -14.54 -9.72
CA GLU A 88 14.40 -15.65 -10.70
C GLU A 88 14.11 -15.21 -12.16
N GLU A 89 13.52 -14.05 -12.40
CA GLU A 89 13.15 -13.59 -13.77
C GLU A 89 14.21 -12.72 -14.48
N THR A 90 15.39 -12.55 -13.89
CA THR A 90 16.54 -11.87 -14.51
C THR A 90 17.79 -12.75 -14.60
N SER A 91 17.67 -13.99 -15.09
CA SER A 91 18.85 -14.80 -15.45
C SER A 91 18.84 -15.31 -16.88
#